data_AF-A0A7Z3AID2-F1
#
_entry.id   AF-A0A7Z3AID2-F1
#
_cell.length_a   1.000
_cell.length_b   1.000
_cell.length_c   1.000
_cell.angle_alpha   90.00
_cell.angle_beta   90.00
_cell.angle_gamma   90.00
#
_symmetry.space_group_name_H-M   'P 1'
#
loop_
_entity.id
_entity.type
_entity.pdbx_description
1 polymer ?
#
loop_
_entity_poly.entity_id
_entity_poly.type
_entity_poly.pdbx_seq_one_letter_code
_entity_poly.pdbx_strand_id
1 'polypeptide(L)'
;MHPTLEVHNQEQANLEAAKAAFFASGGTAKFIRPGVGKDTPGISHEPKQPYGYARITPKTKRGRIITPDDEVVICAQLMECKKAGMSRYKASKHVGISETLCRRLIAKHSLDFPKAG
;
A
#
# COMPACT_ATOMS: atom_id res chain seq x y z
N MET A 1 19.37 -44.37 -4.67
CA MET A 1 19.61 -43.27 -5.63
C MET A 1 18.27 -42.62 -5.96
N HIS A 2 18.22 -41.30 -6.11
CA HIS A 2 16.98 -40.57 -6.40
C HIS A 2 16.75 -40.57 -7.92
N PRO A 3 15.63 -41.11 -8.44
CA PRO A 3 15.43 -41.39 -9.87
C PRO A 3 15.44 -40.13 -10.76
N THR A 4 15.17 -38.96 -10.18
CA THR A 4 15.19 -37.67 -10.88
C THR A 4 16.59 -37.18 -11.25
N LEU A 5 17.62 -37.61 -10.51
CA LEU A 5 19.00 -37.20 -10.78
C LEU A 5 19.59 -37.94 -11.97
N GLU A 6 19.21 -39.21 -12.16
CA GLU A 6 19.68 -40.03 -13.28
C GLU A 6 19.14 -39.52 -14.62
N VAL A 7 17.87 -39.12 -14.67
CA VAL A 7 17.25 -38.52 -15.86
C VAL A 7 17.94 -37.20 -16.23
N HIS A 8 18.17 -36.32 -15.25
CA HIS A 8 18.86 -35.05 -15.48
C HIS A 8 20.30 -35.26 -16.00
N ASN A 9 21.03 -36.22 -15.44
CA ASN A 9 22.39 -36.54 -15.89
C ASN A 9 22.40 -37.09 -17.32
N GLN A 10 21.42 -37.93 -17.68
CA GLN A 10 21.29 -38.44 -19.05
C GLN A 10 20.96 -37.33 -20.04
N GLU A 11 20.08 -36.39 -19.67
CA GLU A 11 19.76 -35.23 -20.49
C GLU A 11 20.99 -34.32 -20.69
N GLN A 12 21.79 -34.12 -19.64
CA GLN A 12 23.05 -33.38 -19.75
C GLN A 12 24.06 -34.05 -20.69
N ALA A 13 24.25 -35.36 -20.55
CA ALA A 13 25.14 -36.12 -21.44
C ALA A 13 24.70 -36.04 -22.91
N ASN A 14 23.39 -36.13 -23.17
CA ASN A 14 22.82 -35.99 -24.51
C ASN A 14 23.06 -34.58 -25.08
N LEU A 15 22.92 -33.53 -24.26
CA LEU A 15 23.19 -32.15 -24.67
C LEU A 15 24.67 -31.93 -24.99
N GLU A 16 25.59 -32.51 -24.23
CA GLU A 16 27.02 -32.41 -24.49
C GLU A 16 27.41 -33.12 -25.78
N ALA A 17 26.87 -34.32 -26.03
CA ALA A 17 27.07 -35.04 -27.29
C ALA A 17 26.54 -34.23 -28.50
N ALA A 18 25.34 -33.65 -28.38
CA ALA A 18 24.76 -32.82 -29.43
C ALA A 18 25.59 -31.55 -29.70
N LYS A 19 26.10 -30.90 -28.65
CA LYS A 19 27.03 -29.75 -28.78
C LYS A 19 28.31 -30.17 -29.50
N ALA A 20 28.92 -31.28 -29.10
CA ALA A 20 30.15 -31.78 -29.72
C ALA A 20 29.95 -32.08 -31.21
N ALA A 21 28.85 -32.73 -31.58
CA ALA A 21 28.50 -33.00 -32.99
C ALA A 21 28.27 -31.72 -33.80
N PHE A 22 27.62 -30.72 -33.22
CA PHE A 22 27.40 -29.41 -33.85
C PHE A 22 28.73 -28.71 -34.16
N PHE A 23 29.68 -28.70 -33.22
CA PHE A 23 31.00 -28.09 -33.46
C PHE A 23 31.87 -28.93 -34.40
N ALA A 24 31.80 -30.27 -34.34
CA ALA A 24 32.54 -31.15 -35.24
C ALA A 24 32.11 -31.04 -36.71
N SER A 25 30.84 -30.72 -36.97
CA SER A 25 30.32 -30.45 -38.32
C SER A 25 30.65 -29.04 -38.84
N GLY A 26 31.46 -28.27 -38.11
CA GLY A 26 31.88 -26.92 -38.49
C GLY A 26 30.93 -25.80 -38.06
N GLY A 27 29.97 -26.10 -37.19
CA GLY A 27 29.08 -25.09 -36.60
C GLY A 27 29.84 -24.09 -35.74
N THR A 28 29.54 -22.79 -35.89
CA THR A 28 30.14 -21.72 -35.08
C THR A 28 29.08 -21.06 -34.21
N ALA A 29 29.37 -20.87 -32.91
CA ALA A 29 28.51 -20.05 -32.05
C ALA A 29 28.62 -18.58 -32.46
N LYS A 30 27.48 -17.93 -32.73
CA LYS A 30 27.42 -16.48 -33.00
C LYS A 30 26.84 -15.75 -31.79
N PHE A 31 27.55 -14.74 -31.31
CA PHE A 31 27.03 -13.84 -30.30
C PHE A 31 25.99 -12.90 -30.92
N ILE A 32 24.72 -13.05 -30.53
CA ILE A 32 23.67 -12.11 -30.91
C ILE A 32 23.71 -10.96 -29.91
N ARG A 33 23.93 -9.73 -30.40
CA ARG A 33 23.89 -8.54 -29.55
C ARG A 33 22.50 -8.42 -28.90
N PRO A 34 22.41 -8.11 -27.60
CA PRO A 34 21.13 -7.81 -26.96
C PRO A 34 20.38 -6.71 -27.72
N GLY A 35 19.08 -6.91 -27.94
CA GLY A 35 18.22 -5.97 -28.70
C GLY A 35 18.20 -6.15 -30.22
N VAL A 36 18.84 -7.19 -30.78
CA VAL A 36 18.78 -7.49 -32.23
C VAL A 36 17.77 -8.60 -32.52
N GLY A 37 16.57 -8.23 -32.97
CA GLY A 37 15.48 -9.15 -33.33
C GLY A 37 14.25 -9.01 -32.42
N LYS A 38 13.06 -9.38 -32.92
CA LYS A 38 11.77 -9.21 -32.21
C LYS A 38 11.70 -9.97 -30.87
N ASP A 39 12.46 -11.06 -30.76
CA ASP A 39 12.44 -11.96 -29.59
C ASP A 39 13.55 -11.67 -28.58
N THR A 40 14.36 -10.64 -28.82
CA THR A 40 15.37 -10.19 -27.85
C THR A 40 14.70 -9.30 -26.82
N PRO A 41 14.84 -9.56 -25.51
CA PRO A 41 14.44 -8.57 -24.50
C PRO A 41 15.26 -7.30 -24.75
N GLY A 42 14.61 -6.29 -25.33
CA GLY A 42 15.22 -5.00 -25.59
C GLY A 42 15.72 -4.43 -24.27
N ILE A 43 16.99 -4.01 -24.23
CA ILE A 43 17.48 -3.20 -23.13
C ILE A 43 16.86 -1.81 -23.33
N SER A 44 15.65 -1.60 -22.81
CA SER A 44 15.08 -0.27 -22.73
C SER A 44 15.93 0.52 -21.72
N HIS A 45 16.85 1.33 -22.22
CA HIS A 45 17.63 2.26 -21.40
C HIS A 45 16.78 3.46 -20.93
N GLU A 46 15.55 3.57 -21.42
CA GLU A 46 14.64 4.60 -20.96
C GLU A 46 14.25 4.35 -19.50
N PRO A 47 14.35 5.38 -18.64
CA PRO A 47 13.88 5.27 -17.28
C PRO A 47 12.37 4.99 -17.31
N LYS A 48 11.96 3.88 -16.68
CA LYS A 48 10.54 3.53 -16.55
C LYS A 48 9.80 4.71 -15.93
N GLN A 49 8.86 5.28 -16.68
CA GLN A 49 8.03 6.38 -16.19
C GLN A 49 7.31 5.90 -14.90
N PRO A 50 7.38 6.64 -13.79
CA PRO A 50 6.73 6.24 -12.56
C PRO A 50 5.21 6.15 -12.79
N TYR A 51 4.63 5.06 -12.30
CA TYR A 51 3.19 4.78 -12.42
C TYR A 51 2.36 5.96 -11.87
N GLY A 52 1.18 6.22 -12.45
CA GLY A 52 0.35 7.41 -12.20
C GLY A 52 0.03 7.74 -10.73
N TYR A 53 0.21 6.80 -9.79
CA TYR A 53 0.15 7.03 -8.35
C TYR A 53 1.22 8.00 -7.83
N ALA A 54 2.37 8.13 -8.52
CA ALA A 54 3.43 9.06 -8.14
C ALA A 54 3.06 10.54 -8.38
N ARG A 55 2.03 10.81 -9.20
CA ARG A 55 1.54 12.17 -9.51
C ARG A 55 0.33 12.57 -8.67
N ILE A 56 -0.08 11.76 -7.70
CA ILE A 56 -1.13 12.15 -6.77
C ILE A 56 -0.55 13.21 -5.85
N THR A 57 -0.88 14.46 -6.10
CA THR A 57 -0.57 15.55 -5.18
C THR A 57 -1.19 15.21 -3.82
N PRO A 58 -0.43 15.32 -2.71
CA PRO A 58 -0.98 15.06 -1.39
C PRO A 58 -2.14 16.03 -1.16
N LYS A 59 -3.35 15.50 -0.93
CA LYS A 59 -4.53 16.33 -0.71
C LYS A 59 -4.32 17.14 0.58
N THR A 60 -4.12 18.44 0.46
CA THR A 60 -3.97 19.39 1.58
C THR A 60 -5.30 19.73 2.25
N LYS A 61 -6.25 18.79 2.31
CA LYS A 61 -7.49 19.02 3.06
C LYS A 61 -7.21 18.84 4.55
N ARG A 62 -6.55 19.83 5.15
CA ARG A 62 -6.59 19.99 6.61
C ARG A 62 -8.05 20.23 6.99
N GLY A 63 -8.58 19.45 7.92
CA GLY A 63 -9.95 19.61 8.41
C GLY A 63 -10.16 21.00 9.05
N ARG A 64 -11.39 21.28 9.51
CA ARG A 64 -11.68 22.50 10.27
C ARG A 64 -10.68 22.65 11.42
N ILE A 65 -9.97 23.77 11.44
CA ILE A 65 -9.10 24.15 12.56
C ILE A 65 -10.01 24.52 13.73
N ILE A 66 -9.78 23.92 14.88
CA ILE A 66 -10.52 24.17 16.12
C ILE A 66 -9.55 24.89 17.04
N THR A 67 -9.87 26.14 17.39
CA THR A 67 -9.07 26.94 18.31
C THR A 67 -9.28 26.44 19.75
N PRO A 68 -8.37 26.72 20.68
CA PRO A 68 -8.58 26.37 22.09
C PRO A 68 -9.86 26.99 22.67
N ASP A 69 -10.24 28.20 22.24
CA ASP A 69 -11.48 28.85 22.66
C ASP A 69 -12.72 28.08 22.18
N ASP A 70 -12.72 27.62 20.93
CA ASP A 70 -13.79 26.76 20.39
C ASP A 70 -13.91 25.46 21.21
N GLU A 71 -12.79 24.87 21.65
CA GLU A 71 -12.82 23.66 22.48
C GLU A 71 -13.54 23.90 23.81
N VAL A 72 -13.33 25.06 24.44
CA VAL A 72 -13.99 25.41 25.71
C VAL A 72 -15.50 25.56 25.53
N VAL A 73 -15.93 26.27 24.47
CA VAL A 73 -17.36 26.46 24.15
C VAL A 73 -18.02 25.11 23.87
N ILE A 74 -17.38 24.26 23.07
CA ILE A 74 -17.89 22.92 22.75
C ILE A 74 -17.99 22.06 24.02
N CYS A 75 -17.00 22.13 24.92
CA CYS A 75 -17.04 21.40 26.18
C CYS A 75 -18.17 21.87 27.09
N ALA A 76 -18.44 23.18 27.15
CA ALA A 76 -19.57 23.72 27.91
C ALA A 76 -20.91 23.17 27.39
N GLN A 77 -21.10 23.16 26.07
CA GLN A 77 -22.30 22.58 25.44
C GLN A 77 -22.41 21.06 25.68
N LEU A 78 -21.30 20.33 25.63
CA LEU A 78 -21.27 18.90 25.95
C LEU A 78 -21.65 18.62 27.41
N MET A 79 -21.25 19.49 28.35
CA MET A 79 -21.67 19.38 29.76
C MET A 79 -23.18 19.61 29.92
N GLU A 80 -23.78 20.54 29.18
CA GLU A 80 -25.23 20.73 29.17
C GLU A 80 -25.96 19.51 28.60
N CYS A 81 -25.50 18.96 27.46
CA CYS A 81 -26.05 17.74 26.91
C CYS A 81 -25.92 16.55 27.88
N LYS A 82 -24.82 16.46 28.62
CA LYS A 82 -24.63 15.47 29.69
C LYS A 82 -25.65 15.63 30.80
N LYS A 83 -25.87 16.87 31.30
CA LYS A 83 -26.89 17.16 32.31
C LYS A 83 -28.30 16.79 31.84
N ALA A 84 -28.57 16.93 30.55
CA ALA A 84 -29.82 16.48 29.93
C ALA A 84 -29.93 14.95 29.75
N GLY A 85 -28.94 14.17 30.19
CA GLY A 85 -28.95 12.70 30.10
C GLY A 85 -28.78 12.17 28.68
N MET A 86 -28.27 12.99 27.74
CA MET A 86 -28.08 12.55 26.37
C MET A 86 -26.94 11.54 26.26
N SER A 87 -27.10 10.54 25.38
CA SER A 87 -25.98 9.67 25.01
C SER A 87 -24.93 10.45 24.23
N ARG A 88 -23.68 10.00 24.29
CA ARG A 88 -22.54 10.61 23.57
C ARG A 88 -22.84 10.87 22.08
N TYR A 89 -23.49 9.92 21.40
CA TYR A 89 -23.85 10.06 19.99
C TYR A 89 -24.86 11.20 19.78
N LYS A 90 -25.94 11.24 20.57
CA LYS A 90 -26.94 12.31 20.52
C LYS A 90 -26.32 13.67 20.84
N ALA A 91 -25.46 13.75 21.85
CA ALA A 91 -24.74 14.97 22.19
C ALA A 91 -23.86 15.49 21.03
N SER A 92 -23.13 14.60 20.34
CA SER A 92 -22.31 15.02 19.18
C SER A 92 -23.13 15.62 18.05
N LYS A 93 -24.34 15.08 17.79
CA LYS A 93 -25.25 15.59 16.78
C LYS A 93 -25.91 16.91 17.20
N HIS A 94 -26.27 17.03 18.47
CA HIS A 94 -26.85 18.26 19.03
C HIS A 94 -25.86 19.44 18.95
N VAL A 95 -24.59 19.19 19.24
CA VAL A 95 -23.52 20.20 19.20
C VAL A 95 -22.99 20.44 17.77
N GLY A 96 -23.34 19.58 16.81
CA GLY A 96 -22.92 19.73 15.41
C GLY A 96 -21.45 19.40 15.16
N ILE A 97 -20.86 18.51 15.97
CA ILE A 97 -19.45 18.11 15.87
C ILE A 97 -19.27 16.67 15.38
N SER A 98 -18.08 16.36 14.86
CA SER A 98 -17.74 14.98 14.51
C SER A 98 -17.64 14.10 15.76
N GLU A 99 -17.97 12.83 15.60
CA GLU A 99 -17.92 11.87 16.70
C GLU A 99 -16.48 11.68 17.23
N THR A 100 -15.50 11.74 16.33
CA THR A 100 -14.07 11.67 16.65
C THR A 100 -13.64 12.86 17.51
N LEU A 101 -14.10 14.06 17.18
CA LEU A 101 -13.83 15.26 17.99
C LEU A 101 -14.46 15.15 19.37
N CYS A 102 -15.72 14.72 19.43
CA CYS A 102 -16.44 14.51 20.69
C CYS A 102 -15.68 13.52 21.60
N ARG A 103 -15.25 12.36 21.07
CA ARG A 103 -14.44 11.38 21.82
C ARG A 103 -13.13 11.96 22.32
N ARG A 104 -12.43 12.76 21.50
CA ARG A 104 -11.17 13.42 21.88
C ARG A 104 -11.38 14.39 23.04
N LEU A 105 -12.41 15.23 22.98
CA LEU A 105 -12.73 16.20 24.03
C LEU A 105 -13.18 15.51 25.33
N ILE A 106 -14.00 14.45 25.21
CA ILE A 106 -14.40 13.63 26.36
C ILE A 106 -13.19 13.04 27.08
N ALA A 107 -12.25 12.45 26.35
CA ALA A 107 -11.04 11.88 26.94
C ALA A 107 -10.14 12.96 27.56
N LYS A 108 -9.98 14.11 26.89
CA LYS A 108 -9.16 15.23 27.36
C LYS A 108 -9.70 15.86 28.65
N HIS A 109 -11.03 15.98 28.76
CA HIS A 109 -11.70 16.65 29.89
C HIS A 109 -12.39 15.69 30.86
N SER A 110 -12.14 14.37 30.74
CA SER A 110 -12.72 13.32 31.59
C SER A 110 -14.25 13.40 31.74
N LEU A 111 -14.96 13.70 30.64
CA LEU A 111 -16.42 13.80 30.63
C LEU A 111 -17.06 12.40 30.46
N ASP A 112 -17.48 11.79 31.57
CA ASP A 112 -18.20 10.51 31.46
C ASP A 112 -19.63 10.71 30.95
N PHE A 113 -19.99 10.01 29.87
CA PHE A 113 -21.32 10.03 29.26
C PHE A 113 -21.98 8.65 29.44
N PRO A 114 -23.30 8.58 29.66
CA PRO A 114 -23.98 7.31 29.79
C PRO A 114 -23.76 6.47 28.53
N LYS A 115 -23.36 5.20 28.74
CA LYS A 115 -23.26 4.22 27.66
C LYS A 115 -24.65 4.11 27.03
N ALA A 116 -24.75 4.30 25.72
CA ALA A 116 -26.03 4.18 25.02
C ALA A 116 -26.61 2.80 25.35
N GLY A 117 -27.78 2.79 25.98
CA GLY A 117 -28.64 1.62 26.07
C GLY A 117 -29.26 1.30 24.73
#